data_AF-V7ATE7-F1
#
_entry.id   AF-V7ATE7-F1
#
_cell.length_a   1.000
_cell.length_b   1.000
_cell.length_c   1.000
_cell.angle_alpha   90.00
_cell.angle_beta   90.00
_cell.angle_gamma   90.00
#
_symmetry.space_group_name_H-M   'P 1'
#
loop_
_entity.id
_entity.type
_entity.pdbx_description
1 polymer ?
#
loop_
_entity_poly.entity_id
_entity_poly.type
_entity_poly.pdbx_seq_one_letter_code
_entity_poly.pdbx_strand_id
1 'polypeptide(L)'
;IWPQNQLHHSLGFASYHTKTSKGMGDPSITVNVAGEEKEESKGWRKALKNVGNWLAHKDKDKWLKDMRGNLSLVATVITTMTFQNALNPPGGVRPPRESEGKVVCSDDIWPCPGESILAYRMPGHYTFFLIWNTTCFISSSVVCLLLVSGFPLNHRFFTWLLSIGMCITITSLALTYMYGVKMVTPDPVWATSISMFGIVIIIIWMALLVLVTFVFCLRLVIWILTKWFAKPKL
;
A
#
# COMPACT_ATOMS: atom_id res chain seq x y z
N ILE A 1 29.48 -4.70 28.14
CA ILE A 1 30.75 -5.37 28.53
C ILE A 1 30.37 -6.63 29.29
N TRP A 2 30.30 -7.76 28.60
CA TRP A 2 30.64 -9.13 29.04
C TRP A 2 30.83 -9.96 27.75
N PRO A 3 31.67 -11.01 27.77
CA PRO A 3 32.64 -11.30 26.71
C PRO A 3 32.34 -12.56 25.90
N GLN A 4 33.05 -12.71 24.78
CA GLN A 4 33.33 -14.02 24.18
C GLN A 4 34.19 -14.85 25.12
N ASN A 5 33.91 -16.16 25.22
CA ASN A 5 34.99 -17.15 25.17
C ASN A 5 34.50 -18.53 24.70
N GLN A 6 35.35 -19.09 23.86
CA GLN A 6 35.36 -20.37 23.16
C GLN A 6 35.61 -21.58 24.07
N LEU A 7 35.57 -22.76 23.44
CA LEU A 7 36.14 -24.07 23.81
C LEU A 7 35.15 -25.09 24.41
N HIS A 8 35.17 -26.38 24.10
CA HIS A 8 35.69 -27.23 23.02
C HIS A 8 35.27 -28.68 23.41
N HIS A 9 35.37 -29.64 22.48
CA HIS A 9 35.37 -31.11 22.67
C HIS A 9 34.04 -31.88 22.83
N SER A 10 33.49 -32.27 21.68
CA SER A 10 32.92 -33.62 21.48
C SER A 10 33.98 -34.53 20.84
N LEU A 11 34.49 -35.52 21.58
CA LEU A 11 35.31 -36.62 21.04
C LEU A 11 34.42 -37.84 20.86
N GLY A 12 34.10 -38.16 19.60
CA GLY A 12 33.48 -39.42 19.19
C GLY A 12 34.29 -39.99 18.04
N PHE A 13 35.26 -40.82 18.36
CA PHE A 13 36.04 -41.59 17.40
C PHE A 13 35.18 -42.72 16.82
N ALA A 14 35.08 -42.77 15.49
CA ALA A 14 34.75 -44.01 14.78
C ALA A 14 35.62 -44.07 13.53
N SER A 15 36.69 -44.85 13.65
CA SER A 15 37.58 -45.27 12.57
C SER A 15 36.85 -46.29 11.70
N TYR A 16 36.82 -46.09 10.38
CA TYR A 16 36.52 -47.15 9.42
C TYR A 16 37.52 -47.14 8.27
N HIS A 17 37.99 -48.36 7.99
CA HIS A 17 39.04 -48.78 7.06
C HIS A 17 38.90 -48.24 5.63
N THR A 18 39.99 -47.70 5.09
CA THR A 18 40.24 -47.57 3.65
C THR A 18 41.12 -48.72 3.17
N LYS A 19 40.56 -49.61 2.34
CA LYS A 19 41.32 -50.54 1.49
C LYS A 19 41.82 -49.76 0.27
N THR A 20 43.13 -49.71 0.11
CA THR A 20 43.80 -49.30 -1.12
C THR A 20 43.84 -50.47 -2.11
N SER A 21 43.36 -50.25 -3.33
CA SER A 21 43.75 -51.04 -4.50
C SER A 21 43.83 -50.13 -5.72
N LYS A 22 44.97 -50.22 -6.40
CA LYS A 22 45.39 -49.52 -7.62
C LYS A 22 44.43 -49.80 -8.78
N GLY A 23 44.25 -48.80 -9.64
CA GLY A 23 43.66 -48.98 -10.97
C GLY A 23 43.51 -47.66 -11.71
N MET A 24 44.53 -47.33 -12.51
CA MET A 24 44.58 -46.23 -13.48
C MET A 24 43.48 -46.39 -14.54
N GLY A 25 42.65 -45.37 -14.72
CA GLY A 25 41.67 -45.28 -15.80
C GLY A 25 40.74 -44.09 -15.57
N ASP A 26 40.85 -43.07 -16.41
CA ASP A 26 39.99 -41.87 -16.38
C ASP A 26 38.49 -42.24 -16.40
N PRO A 27 37.68 -41.62 -15.54
CA PRO A 27 36.26 -41.46 -15.81
C PRO A 27 35.95 -39.97 -15.95
N SER A 28 35.60 -39.59 -17.18
CA SER A 28 34.81 -38.41 -17.50
C SER A 28 33.72 -38.15 -16.46
N ILE A 29 33.80 -37.00 -15.78
CA ILE A 29 32.76 -36.51 -14.88
C ILE A 29 31.62 -35.98 -15.75
N THR A 30 30.57 -36.78 -15.95
CA THR A 30 29.27 -36.23 -16.36
C THR A 30 28.59 -35.66 -15.12
N VAL A 31 28.71 -34.35 -14.92
CA VAL A 31 27.94 -33.63 -13.91
C VAL A 31 26.47 -33.69 -14.32
N ASN A 32 25.66 -34.45 -13.59
CA ASN A 32 24.21 -34.48 -13.76
C ASN A 32 23.58 -33.18 -13.18
N VAL A 33 23.82 -32.04 -13.82
CA VAL A 33 23.19 -30.74 -13.47
C VAL A 33 21.67 -30.75 -13.74
N ALA A 34 21.19 -31.66 -14.59
CA ALA A 34 19.78 -31.74 -14.97
C ALA A 34 18.85 -32.41 -13.93
N GLY A 35 19.41 -33.01 -12.88
CA GLY A 35 18.67 -33.71 -11.83
C GLY A 35 18.14 -32.79 -10.74
N GLU A 36 18.92 -31.78 -10.34
CA GLU A 36 18.60 -30.91 -9.20
C GLU A 36 17.52 -29.87 -9.53
N GLU A 37 17.53 -29.28 -10.75
CA GLU A 37 16.48 -28.32 -11.16
C GLU A 37 15.07 -28.94 -11.20
N LYS A 38 14.96 -30.24 -11.52
CA LYS A 38 13.67 -30.93 -11.63
C LYS A 38 13.05 -31.25 -10.27
N GLU A 39 13.86 -31.41 -9.23
CA GLU A 39 13.38 -31.71 -7.88
C GLU A 39 12.93 -30.45 -7.15
N GLU A 40 13.67 -29.34 -7.31
CA GLU A 40 13.31 -28.05 -6.75
C GLU A 40 11.94 -27.57 -7.29
N SER A 41 11.72 -27.66 -8.61
CA SER A 41 10.43 -27.30 -9.22
C SER A 41 9.26 -28.12 -8.69
N LYS A 42 9.47 -29.40 -8.36
CA LYS A 42 8.44 -30.26 -7.76
C LYS A 42 8.19 -29.90 -6.30
N GLY A 43 9.25 -29.62 -5.54
CA GLY A 43 9.19 -29.17 -4.15
C GLY A 43 8.44 -27.85 -4.00
N TRP A 44 8.80 -26.84 -4.81
CA TRP A 44 8.14 -25.54 -4.85
C TRP A 44 6.67 -25.65 -5.26
N ARG A 45 6.33 -26.49 -6.25
CA ARG A 45 4.91 -26.73 -6.61
C ARG A 45 4.13 -27.36 -5.47
N LYS A 46 4.73 -28.31 -4.74
CA LYS A 46 4.09 -28.96 -3.58
C LYS A 46 3.91 -28.00 -2.41
N ALA A 47 4.91 -27.15 -2.15
CA ALA A 47 4.83 -26.08 -1.17
C ALA A 47 3.74 -25.05 -1.53
N LEU A 48 3.71 -24.57 -2.78
CA LEU A 48 2.67 -23.67 -3.28
C LEU A 48 1.26 -24.28 -3.20
N LYS A 49 1.13 -25.58 -3.51
CA LYS A 49 -0.15 -26.29 -3.43
C LYS A 49 -0.62 -26.48 -1.98
N ASN A 50 0.30 -26.75 -1.06
CA ASN A 50 0.01 -26.82 0.37
C ASN A 50 -0.37 -25.45 0.95
N VAL A 51 0.32 -24.39 0.56
CA VAL A 51 -0.05 -23.01 0.95
C VAL A 51 -1.42 -22.64 0.38
N GLY A 52 -1.69 -23.01 -0.88
CA GLY A 52 -3.00 -22.82 -1.51
C GLY A 52 -4.13 -23.56 -0.80
N ASN A 53 -3.92 -24.82 -0.42
CA ASN A 53 -4.88 -25.61 0.36
C ASN A 53 -5.06 -25.06 1.78
N TRP A 54 -3.99 -24.62 2.45
CA TRP A 54 -4.06 -24.00 3.77
C TRP A 54 -4.83 -22.66 3.74
N LEU A 55 -4.61 -21.83 2.72
CA LEU A 55 -5.38 -20.61 2.47
C LEU A 55 -6.84 -20.91 2.09
N ALA A 56 -7.11 -22.07 1.47
CA ALA A 56 -8.46 -22.49 1.14
C ALA A 56 -9.23 -23.06 2.34
N HIS A 57 -8.54 -23.63 3.33
CA HIS A 57 -9.13 -24.26 4.52
C HIS A 57 -9.35 -23.29 5.68
N LYS A 58 -8.76 -22.10 5.64
CA LYS A 58 -9.04 -21.04 6.61
C LYS A 58 -10.34 -20.36 6.21
N ASP A 59 -11.38 -20.59 7.01
CA ASP A 59 -12.74 -20.03 6.96
C ASP A 59 -12.83 -18.71 6.16
N LYS A 60 -13.00 -18.81 4.82
CA LYS A 60 -12.92 -17.66 3.91
C LYS A 60 -13.98 -16.63 4.24
N ASP A 61 -15.14 -17.07 4.68
CA ASP A 61 -16.26 -16.21 5.05
C ASP A 61 -15.98 -15.43 6.33
N LYS A 62 -15.31 -16.04 7.32
CA LYS A 62 -14.84 -15.33 8.52
C LYS A 62 -13.80 -14.28 8.15
N TRP A 63 -12.81 -14.65 7.35
CA TRP A 63 -11.76 -13.72 6.90
C TRP A 63 -12.32 -12.55 6.09
N LEU A 64 -13.28 -12.79 5.19
CA LEU A 64 -13.94 -11.75 4.40
C LEU A 64 -14.77 -10.80 5.28
N LYS A 65 -15.47 -11.33 6.30
CA LYS A 65 -16.23 -10.52 7.26
C LYS A 65 -15.30 -9.62 8.09
N ASP A 66 -14.19 -10.16 8.59
CA ASP A 66 -13.21 -9.39 9.37
C ASP A 66 -12.56 -8.29 8.50
N MET A 67 -12.17 -8.63 7.26
CA MET A 67 -11.62 -7.67 6.31
C MET A 67 -12.62 -6.55 5.98
N ARG A 68 -13.90 -6.89 5.77
CA ARG A 68 -14.98 -5.91 5.53
C ARG A 68 -15.11 -4.94 6.71
N GLY A 69 -15.09 -5.45 7.94
CA GLY A 69 -15.15 -4.63 9.15
C GLY A 69 -13.96 -3.68 9.27
N ASN A 70 -12.74 -4.20 9.11
CA ASN A 70 -11.51 -3.41 9.19
C ASN A 70 -11.44 -2.33 8.10
N LEU A 71 -11.78 -2.67 6.84
CA LEU A 71 -11.78 -1.70 5.75
C LEU A 71 -12.84 -0.61 5.95
N SER A 72 -14.01 -0.97 6.48
CA SER A 72 -15.06 0.01 6.77
C SER A 72 -14.62 0.96 7.86
N LEU A 73 -13.93 0.47 8.88
CA LEU A 73 -13.35 1.30 9.94
C LEU A 73 -12.33 2.28 9.36
N VAL A 74 -11.37 1.79 8.57
CA VAL A 74 -10.34 2.63 7.94
C VAL A 74 -10.96 3.69 7.04
N ALA A 75 -11.94 3.32 6.21
CA ALA A 75 -12.63 4.25 5.31
C ALA A 75 -13.40 5.33 6.10
N THR A 76 -14.06 4.98 7.20
CA THR A 76 -14.73 5.95 8.08
C THR A 76 -13.75 6.91 8.74
N VAL A 77 -12.58 6.42 9.17
CA VAL A 77 -11.51 7.27 9.72
C VAL A 77 -11.01 8.26 8.67
N ILE A 78 -10.74 7.80 7.45
CA ILE A 78 -10.31 8.68 6.34
C ILE A 78 -11.38 9.72 6.00
N THR A 79 -12.64 9.30 5.92
CA THR A 79 -13.79 10.19 5.71
C THR A 79 -13.84 11.28 6.78
N THR A 80 -13.67 10.89 8.05
CA THR A 80 -13.71 11.81 9.19
C THR A 80 -12.53 12.78 9.17
N MET A 81 -11.32 12.30 8.89
CA MET A 81 -10.12 13.15 8.79
C MET A 81 -10.22 14.14 7.63
N THR A 82 -10.71 13.72 6.47
CA THR A 82 -10.87 14.60 5.31
C THR A 82 -11.94 15.66 5.55
N PHE A 83 -13.07 15.29 6.16
CA PHE A 83 -14.08 16.24 6.63
C PHE A 83 -13.50 17.29 7.59
N GLN A 84 -12.72 16.85 8.58
CA GLN A 84 -12.07 17.76 9.52
C GLN A 84 -11.09 18.71 8.83
N ASN A 85 -10.29 18.22 7.89
CA ASN A 85 -9.34 19.03 7.13
C ASN A 85 -10.01 20.05 6.21
N ALA A 86 -11.23 19.78 5.73
CA ALA A 86 -11.99 20.72 4.90
C ALA A 86 -12.60 21.85 5.74
N LEU A 87 -13.16 21.53 6.92
CA LEU A 87 -13.77 22.53 7.81
C LEU A 87 -12.76 23.29 8.67
N ASN A 88 -11.63 22.66 8.99
CA ASN A 88 -10.52 23.27 9.71
C ASN A 88 -9.29 23.22 8.80
N PRO A 89 -9.21 24.15 7.82
CA PRO A 89 -8.16 24.11 6.82
C PRO A 89 -6.78 24.23 7.47
N PRO A 90 -5.75 23.62 6.87
CA PRO A 90 -4.38 23.86 7.29
C PRO A 90 -4.08 25.35 7.28
N GLY A 91 -3.30 25.83 8.26
CA GLY A 91 -3.05 27.26 8.47
C GLY A 91 -4.20 28.02 9.14
N GLY A 92 -5.34 27.37 9.37
CA GLY A 92 -6.49 27.94 10.07
C GLY A 92 -7.25 28.98 9.24
N VAL A 93 -8.25 29.55 9.90
CA VAL A 93 -9.07 30.64 9.37
C VAL A 93 -8.71 31.94 10.06
N ARG A 94 -8.95 33.06 9.39
CA ARG A 94 -8.74 34.37 10.00
C ARG A 94 -9.73 34.57 11.17
N PRO A 95 -9.27 34.91 12.38
CA PRO A 95 -10.17 35.22 13.49
C PRO A 95 -10.86 36.58 13.28
N PRO A 96 -12.07 36.77 13.85
CA PRO A 96 -12.70 38.08 13.89
C PRO A 96 -11.87 39.06 14.74
N ARG A 97 -11.85 40.35 14.38
CA ARG A 97 -11.29 41.40 15.24
C ARG A 97 -12.34 41.78 16.29
N GLU A 98 -12.00 41.63 17.58
CA GLU A 98 -12.88 41.92 18.70
C GLU A 98 -13.07 43.42 18.98
N SER A 99 -12.31 44.29 18.31
CA SER A 99 -12.12 45.69 18.68
C SER A 99 -13.38 46.57 18.64
N GLU A 100 -14.42 46.19 17.88
CA GLU A 100 -15.61 47.04 17.66
C GLU A 100 -16.94 46.28 17.72
N GLY A 101 -16.96 45.02 18.19
CA GLY A 101 -18.18 44.22 18.28
C GLY A 101 -18.85 43.90 16.93
N LYS A 102 -18.25 44.32 15.80
CA LYS A 102 -18.74 44.09 14.45
C LYS A 102 -17.70 43.33 13.65
N VAL A 103 -18.10 42.19 13.10
CA VAL A 103 -17.27 41.44 12.14
C VAL A 103 -17.30 42.19 10.82
N VAL A 104 -16.21 42.87 10.48
CA VAL A 104 -16.08 43.64 9.22
C VAL A 104 -15.27 42.83 8.21
N CYS A 105 -15.83 42.68 7.01
CA CYS A 105 -15.17 42.19 5.81
C CYS A 105 -15.23 43.34 4.81
N SER A 106 -14.07 43.93 4.50
CA SER A 106 -13.93 45.05 3.56
C SER A 106 -12.89 44.68 2.52
N ASP A 107 -12.94 45.32 1.35
CA ASP A 107 -12.04 45.02 0.23
C ASP A 107 -10.55 45.20 0.57
N ASP A 108 -10.22 46.01 1.57
CA ASP A 108 -8.84 46.24 2.04
C ASP A 108 -8.36 45.18 3.06
N ILE A 109 -9.26 44.29 3.54
CA ILE A 109 -9.01 43.37 4.64
C ILE A 109 -9.32 41.93 4.19
N TRP A 110 -8.40 41.36 3.40
CA TRP A 110 -8.43 39.94 3.00
C TRP A 110 -7.39 39.09 3.74
N PRO A 111 -7.64 37.78 3.90
CA PRO A 111 -8.95 37.13 3.76
C PRO A 111 -9.93 37.64 4.83
N CYS A 112 -11.23 37.45 4.66
CA CYS A 112 -12.23 37.86 5.64
C CYS A 112 -12.29 36.91 6.84
N PRO A 113 -12.81 37.35 8.01
CA PRO A 113 -12.95 36.47 9.16
C PRO A 113 -13.72 35.18 8.82
N GLY A 114 -13.18 34.03 9.21
CA GLY A 114 -13.72 32.70 8.87
C GLY A 114 -13.20 32.11 7.55
N GLU A 115 -12.51 32.89 6.70
CA GLU A 115 -11.86 32.37 5.51
C GLU A 115 -10.45 31.84 5.80
N SER A 116 -10.02 30.85 5.01
CA SER A 116 -8.70 30.24 5.15
C SER A 116 -7.59 31.23 4.82
N ILE A 117 -6.63 31.36 5.75
CA ILE A 117 -5.43 32.19 5.55
C ILE A 117 -4.57 31.63 4.41
N LEU A 118 -4.54 30.29 4.30
CA LEU A 118 -3.71 29.58 3.33
C LEU A 118 -4.30 29.63 1.92
N ALA A 119 -5.62 29.68 1.80
CA ALA A 119 -6.30 29.93 0.54
C ALA A 119 -5.90 31.28 -0.07
N TYR A 120 -5.77 32.32 0.77
CA TYR A 120 -5.31 33.64 0.35
C TYR A 120 -3.81 33.67 0.03
N ARG A 121 -2.99 33.07 0.91
CA ARG A 121 -1.53 33.12 0.76
C ARG A 121 -0.99 32.27 -0.40
N MET A 122 -1.59 31.09 -0.62
CA MET A 122 -1.14 30.10 -1.62
C MET A 122 -2.33 29.47 -2.36
N PRO A 123 -3.09 30.27 -3.15
CA PRO A 123 -4.36 29.84 -3.75
C PRO A 123 -4.21 28.61 -4.66
N GLY A 124 -3.11 28.52 -5.42
CA GLY A 124 -2.87 27.38 -6.31
C GLY A 124 -2.71 26.06 -5.55
N HIS A 125 -1.81 26.00 -4.57
CA HIS A 125 -1.59 24.80 -3.77
C HIS A 125 -2.79 24.44 -2.91
N TYR A 126 -3.50 25.44 -2.41
CA TYR A 126 -4.72 25.25 -1.64
C TYR A 126 -5.85 24.65 -2.49
N THR A 127 -6.00 25.11 -3.74
CA THR A 127 -6.98 24.54 -4.68
C THR A 127 -6.70 23.06 -4.95
N PHE A 128 -5.44 22.70 -5.24
CA PHE A 128 -5.07 21.29 -5.41
C PHE A 128 -5.31 20.47 -4.14
N PHE A 129 -4.95 21.01 -2.97
CA PHE A 129 -5.24 20.37 -1.70
C PHE A 129 -6.73 20.06 -1.52
N LEU A 130 -7.62 21.03 -1.77
CA LEU A 130 -9.06 20.83 -1.66
C LEU A 130 -9.61 19.81 -2.66
N ILE A 131 -9.13 19.81 -3.91
CA ILE A 131 -9.54 18.83 -4.94
C ILE A 131 -9.19 17.41 -4.48
N TRP A 132 -7.95 17.19 -4.05
CA TRP A 132 -7.51 15.87 -3.60
C TRP A 132 -8.20 15.46 -2.30
N ASN A 133 -8.39 16.38 -1.36
CA ASN A 133 -9.09 16.12 -0.10
C ASN A 133 -10.55 15.72 -0.33
N THR A 134 -11.25 16.46 -1.19
CA THR A 134 -12.66 16.17 -1.55
C THR A 134 -12.78 14.84 -2.29
N THR A 135 -11.85 14.56 -3.21
CA THR A 135 -11.79 13.27 -3.91
C THR A 135 -11.61 12.12 -2.91
N CYS A 136 -10.74 12.30 -1.91
CA CYS A 136 -10.51 11.34 -0.85
C CYS A 136 -11.75 11.14 0.03
N PHE A 137 -12.44 12.22 0.40
CA PHE A 137 -13.68 12.18 1.16
C PHE A 137 -14.80 11.41 0.42
N ILE A 138 -15.03 11.73 -0.85
CA ILE A 138 -16.07 11.08 -1.66
C ILE A 138 -15.73 9.60 -1.87
N SER A 139 -14.49 9.29 -2.27
CA SER A 139 -14.08 7.90 -2.53
C SER A 139 -14.13 7.03 -1.27
N SER A 140 -13.66 7.53 -0.12
CA SER A 140 -13.80 6.82 1.16
C SER A 140 -15.25 6.64 1.58
N SER A 141 -16.11 7.64 1.38
CA SER A 141 -17.55 7.54 1.64
C SER A 141 -18.23 6.47 0.77
N VAL A 142 -17.90 6.41 -0.51
CA VAL A 142 -18.39 5.36 -1.42
C VAL A 142 -17.95 3.98 -0.95
N VAL A 143 -16.69 3.83 -0.53
CA VAL A 143 -16.20 2.56 0.04
C VAL A 143 -16.97 2.19 1.32
N CYS A 144 -17.18 3.14 2.23
CA CYS A 144 -18.00 2.92 3.43
C CYS A 144 -19.41 2.47 3.09
N LEU A 145 -20.10 3.16 2.17
CA LEU A 145 -21.46 2.82 1.77
C LEU A 145 -21.51 1.42 1.12
N LEU A 146 -20.61 1.11 0.20
CA LEU A 146 -20.52 -0.22 -0.42
C LEU A 146 -20.30 -1.32 0.62
N LEU A 147 -19.44 -1.07 1.61
CA LEU A 147 -19.19 -1.98 2.71
C LEU A 147 -20.44 -2.12 3.58
N VAL A 148 -21.04 -1.03 4.05
CA VAL A 148 -22.21 -1.02 4.96
C VAL A 148 -23.45 -1.65 4.32
N SER A 149 -23.70 -1.44 3.02
CA SER A 149 -24.83 -2.00 2.27
C SER A 149 -24.86 -3.54 2.24
N GLY A 150 -23.79 -4.22 2.67
CA GLY A 150 -23.78 -5.66 2.81
C GLY A 150 -23.77 -6.40 1.49
N PHE A 151 -23.38 -5.72 0.40
CA PHE A 151 -23.22 -6.36 -0.89
C PHE A 151 -22.22 -7.51 -0.79
N PRO A 152 -22.52 -8.68 -1.38
CA PRO A 152 -21.64 -9.83 -1.30
C PRO A 152 -20.33 -9.53 -2.03
N LEU A 153 -19.24 -9.35 -1.26
CA LEU A 153 -17.85 -9.25 -1.75
C LEU A 153 -17.38 -10.53 -2.47
N ASN A 154 -18.23 -11.56 -2.49
CA ASN A 154 -18.01 -12.74 -3.31
C ASN A 154 -18.17 -12.42 -4.81
N HIS A 155 -18.98 -11.42 -5.17
CA HIS A 155 -19.14 -11.03 -6.56
C HIS A 155 -17.97 -10.16 -7.03
N ARG A 156 -17.31 -10.62 -8.10
CA ARG A 156 -16.05 -10.06 -8.59
C ARG A 156 -16.13 -8.57 -8.91
N PHE A 157 -17.28 -8.08 -9.39
CA PHE A 157 -17.48 -6.65 -9.68
C PHE A 157 -17.38 -5.77 -8.43
N PHE A 158 -18.03 -6.13 -7.31
CA PHE A 158 -18.01 -5.32 -6.09
C PHE A 158 -16.62 -5.30 -5.46
N THR A 159 -15.91 -6.42 -5.49
CA THR A 159 -14.52 -6.47 -5.03
C THR A 159 -13.59 -5.64 -5.91
N TRP A 160 -13.84 -5.60 -7.22
CA TRP A 160 -13.12 -4.72 -8.15
C TRP A 160 -13.40 -3.25 -7.86
N LEU A 161 -14.67 -2.87 -7.73
CA LEU A 161 -15.11 -1.51 -7.42
C LEU A 161 -14.57 -1.03 -6.08
N LEU A 162 -14.68 -1.85 -5.03
CA LEU A 162 -14.14 -1.56 -3.71
C LEU A 162 -12.63 -1.33 -3.79
N SER A 163 -11.94 -2.17 -4.55
CA SER A 163 -10.50 -2.05 -4.65
C SER A 163 -10.06 -0.81 -5.43
N ILE A 164 -10.74 -0.47 -6.52
CA ILE A 164 -10.51 0.77 -7.27
C ILE A 164 -10.79 1.97 -6.36
N GLY A 165 -11.92 1.94 -5.64
CA GLY A 165 -12.29 2.96 -4.67
C GLY A 165 -11.18 3.16 -3.63
N MET A 166 -10.69 2.08 -3.01
CA MET A 166 -9.59 2.16 -2.05
C MET A 166 -8.28 2.70 -2.64
N CYS A 167 -7.94 2.34 -3.88
CA CYS A 167 -6.76 2.89 -4.54
C CYS A 167 -6.90 4.40 -4.72
N ILE A 168 -8.05 4.86 -5.25
CA ILE A 168 -8.34 6.29 -5.42
C ILE A 168 -8.29 7.01 -4.06
N THR A 169 -8.90 6.44 -3.01
CA THR A 169 -8.89 7.00 -1.65
C THR A 169 -7.46 7.18 -1.13
N ILE A 170 -6.63 6.14 -1.20
CA ILE A 170 -5.27 6.17 -0.64
C ILE A 170 -4.37 7.12 -1.45
N THR A 171 -4.47 7.12 -2.77
CA THR A 171 -3.70 8.03 -3.64
C THR A 171 -4.10 9.49 -3.43
N SER A 172 -5.40 9.78 -3.35
CA SER A 172 -5.88 11.14 -3.09
C SER A 172 -5.52 11.61 -1.67
N LEU A 173 -5.55 10.73 -0.67
CA LEU A 173 -5.08 11.03 0.69
C LEU A 173 -3.60 11.41 0.71
N ALA A 174 -2.77 10.68 -0.04
CA ALA A 174 -1.35 10.95 -0.16
C ALA A 174 -1.03 12.30 -0.79
N LEU A 175 -1.72 12.62 -1.89
CA LEU A 175 -1.57 13.90 -2.57
C LEU A 175 -2.05 15.04 -1.66
N THR A 176 -3.17 14.84 -0.95
CA THR A 176 -3.65 15.78 0.08
C THR A 176 -2.57 16.05 1.13
N TYR A 177 -1.93 15.01 1.66
CA TYR A 177 -0.83 15.14 2.61
C TYR A 177 0.35 15.93 2.02
N MET A 178 0.77 15.60 0.80
CA MET A 178 1.88 16.28 0.12
C MET A 178 1.63 17.78 -0.04
N TYR A 179 0.45 18.18 -0.54
CA TYR A 179 0.10 19.58 -0.68
C TYR A 179 -0.13 20.26 0.67
N GLY A 180 -0.72 19.57 1.65
CA GLY A 180 -0.92 20.10 3.00
C GLY A 180 0.40 20.44 3.68
N VAL A 181 1.35 19.51 3.70
CA VAL A 181 2.69 19.73 4.28
C VAL A 181 3.43 20.86 3.55
N LYS A 182 3.33 20.92 2.22
CA LYS A 182 3.90 22.00 1.43
C LYS A 182 3.40 23.37 1.84
N MET A 183 2.11 23.50 2.13
CA MET A 183 1.54 24.80 2.49
C MET A 183 1.79 25.17 3.96
N VAL A 184 1.92 24.20 4.88
CA VAL A 184 2.14 24.47 6.30
C VAL A 184 3.62 24.73 6.62
N THR A 185 4.55 24.21 5.81
CA THR A 185 5.99 24.33 6.07
C THR A 185 6.56 25.64 5.49
N PRO A 186 7.28 26.46 6.28
CA PRO A 186 7.86 27.71 5.79
C PRO A 186 9.03 27.50 4.81
N ASP A 187 9.18 28.43 3.87
CA ASP A 187 10.12 28.37 2.73
C ASP A 187 11.58 28.02 3.06
N PRO A 188 12.25 28.56 4.11
CA PRO A 188 13.65 28.20 4.38
C PRO A 188 13.85 26.73 4.76
N VAL A 189 12.86 26.12 5.43
CA VAL A 189 12.84 24.68 5.73
C VAL A 189 12.49 23.89 4.47
N TRP A 190 11.55 24.41 3.68
CA TRP A 190 11.11 23.80 2.44
C TRP A 190 12.24 23.73 1.40
N ALA A 191 12.90 24.85 1.10
CA ALA A 191 13.93 24.98 0.05
C ALA A 191 15.14 24.05 0.26
N THR A 192 15.50 23.77 1.51
CA THR A 192 16.65 22.92 1.85
C THR A 192 16.32 21.42 1.72
N SER A 193 15.04 21.03 1.78
CA SER A 193 14.63 19.62 1.90
C SER A 193 13.84 19.08 0.68
N ILE A 194 13.39 19.95 -0.22
CA ILE A 194 12.45 19.64 -1.32
C ILE A 194 12.93 18.58 -2.33
N SER A 195 14.15 18.71 -2.87
CA SER A 195 14.51 17.91 -4.06
C SER A 195 14.55 16.43 -3.74
N MET A 196 14.92 16.04 -2.52
CA MET A 196 15.03 14.64 -2.14
C MET A 196 13.71 14.11 -1.58
N PHE A 197 13.04 14.84 -0.67
CA PHE A 197 11.81 14.33 -0.05
C PHE A 197 10.63 14.24 -1.01
N GLY A 198 10.41 15.27 -1.84
CA GLY A 198 9.30 15.26 -2.80
C GLY A 198 9.44 14.18 -3.86
N ILE A 199 10.65 14.05 -4.44
CA ILE A 199 10.95 13.03 -5.45
C ILE A 199 10.87 11.63 -4.86
N VAL A 200 11.45 11.38 -3.67
CA VAL A 200 11.39 10.06 -3.02
C VAL A 200 9.95 9.66 -2.72
N ILE A 201 9.13 10.56 -2.17
CA ILE A 201 7.72 10.29 -1.93
C ILE A 201 7.00 9.96 -3.24
N ILE A 202 7.20 10.75 -4.30
CA ILE A 202 6.59 10.50 -5.61
C ILE A 202 7.04 9.15 -6.19
N ILE A 203 8.32 8.82 -6.13
CA ILE A 203 8.86 7.54 -6.63
C ILE A 203 8.24 6.36 -5.88
N ILE A 204 8.18 6.43 -4.55
CA ILE A 204 7.54 5.39 -3.72
C ILE A 204 6.07 5.25 -4.10
N TRP A 205 5.33 6.36 -4.24
CA TRP A 205 3.93 6.35 -4.66
C TRP A 205 3.73 5.75 -6.05
N MET A 206 4.57 6.12 -7.02
CA MET A 206 4.51 5.55 -8.36
C MET A 206 4.83 4.06 -8.37
N ALA A 207 5.84 3.63 -7.61
CA ALA A 207 6.18 2.21 -7.47
C ALA A 207 5.02 1.41 -6.85
N LEU A 208 4.36 1.95 -5.83
CA LEU A 208 3.18 1.35 -5.21
C LEU A 208 2.01 1.26 -6.20
N LEU A 209 1.74 2.32 -6.96
CA LEU A 209 0.69 2.31 -7.99
C LEU A 209 0.96 1.29 -9.10
N VAL A 210 2.21 1.20 -9.57
CA VAL A 210 2.62 0.20 -10.57
C VAL A 210 2.45 -1.22 -10.01
N LEU A 211 2.87 -1.47 -8.77
CA LEU A 211 2.70 -2.78 -8.13
C LEU A 211 1.22 -3.16 -8.01
N VAL A 212 0.39 -2.24 -7.54
CA VAL A 212 -1.05 -2.48 -7.33
C VAL A 212 -1.74 -2.72 -8.66
N THR A 213 -1.53 -1.86 -9.67
CA THR A 213 -2.07 -2.03 -11.01
C THR A 213 -1.58 -3.33 -11.66
N PHE A 214 -0.31 -3.68 -11.48
CA PHE A 214 0.24 -4.96 -11.94
C PHE A 214 -0.48 -6.16 -11.33
N VAL A 215 -0.72 -6.16 -10.01
CA VAL A 215 -1.50 -7.23 -9.35
C VAL A 215 -2.94 -7.31 -9.90
N PHE A 216 -3.58 -6.17 -10.17
CA PHE A 216 -4.90 -6.14 -10.82
C PHE A 216 -4.85 -6.70 -12.24
N CYS A 217 -3.88 -6.29 -13.05
CA CYS A 217 -3.65 -6.78 -14.40
C CYS A 217 -3.40 -8.29 -14.39
N LEU A 218 -2.55 -8.80 -13.50
CA LEU A 218 -2.31 -10.24 -13.36
C LEU A 218 -3.60 -11.00 -13.01
N ARG A 219 -4.39 -10.50 -12.06
CA ARG A 219 -5.68 -11.12 -11.71
C ARG A 219 -6.67 -11.12 -12.87
N LEU A 220 -6.67 -10.07 -13.70
CA LEU A 220 -7.49 -10.01 -14.92
C LEU A 220 -6.99 -11.00 -15.97
N VAL A 221 -5.69 -11.02 -16.25
CA VAL A 221 -5.08 -11.92 -17.24
C VAL A 221 -5.32 -13.38 -16.86
N ILE A 222 -5.09 -13.76 -15.60
CA ILE A 222 -5.38 -15.13 -15.11
C ILE A 222 -6.84 -15.50 -15.36
N TRP A 223 -7.79 -14.58 -15.16
CA TRP A 223 -9.20 -14.84 -15.41
C TRP A 223 -9.56 -14.93 -16.89
N ILE A 224 -8.98 -14.08 -17.74
CA ILE A 224 -9.16 -14.17 -19.19
C ILE A 224 -8.62 -15.51 -19.68
N LEU A 225 -7.42 -15.90 -19.25
CA LEU A 225 -6.78 -17.16 -19.60
C LEU A 225 -7.61 -18.36 -19.14
N THR A 226 -8.08 -18.39 -17.89
CA THR A 226 -8.92 -19.51 -17.42
C THR A 226 -10.25 -19.58 -18.17
N LYS A 227 -10.84 -18.44 -18.55
CA LYS A 227 -12.07 -18.40 -19.35
C LYS A 227 -11.83 -18.81 -20.82
N TRP A 228 -10.68 -18.47 -21.39
CA TRP A 228 -10.30 -18.86 -22.75
C TRP A 228 -9.96 -20.35 -22.86
N PHE A 229 -9.20 -20.89 -21.90
CA PHE A 229 -8.84 -22.31 -21.85
C PHE A 229 -9.98 -23.21 -21.37
N ALA A 230 -11.07 -22.65 -20.83
CA ALA A 230 -12.28 -23.38 -20.50
C ALA A 230 -13.24 -23.61 -21.69
N LYS A 231 -12.85 -23.26 -22.93
CA LYS A 231 -13.63 -23.70 -24.10
C LYS A 231 -13.45 -25.22 -24.29
N PRO A 232 -14.55 -26.00 -24.41
CA PRO A 232 -14.47 -27.44 -24.52
C PRO A 232 -13.73 -27.84 -25.80
N LYS A 233 -12.86 -28.85 -25.68
CA LYS A 233 -12.32 -29.57 -26.82
C LYS A 233 -13.50 -30.13 -27.60
N LEU A 234 -13.63 -29.74 -28.88
CA LEU A 234 -14.52 -30.37 -29.84
C LEU A 234 -14.04 -31.80 -30.13
#